data_AF-A0A1G9BFL4-F1
#
_entry.id   AF-A0A1G9BFL4-F1
#
_cell.length_a   1.000
_cell.length_b   1.000
_cell.length_c   1.000
_cell.angle_alpha   90.00
_cell.angle_beta   90.00
_cell.angle_gamma   90.00
#
_symmetry.space_group_name_H-M   'P 1'
#
loop_
_entity.id
_entity.type
_entity.pdbx_description
1 polymer ?
#
loop_
_entity_poly.entity_id
_entity_poly.type
_entity_poly.pdbx_seq_one_letter_code
_entity_poly.pdbx_strand_id
1 'polypeptide(L)'
;MNTMLLEELVRRKAQSFRSDGASISEALDRAGEEILTRFGAGQGHGSRFCLRMCLQAAKARIAPECQCESNNAEGDKRGPLINHSTLAI
;
A
#
# COMPACT_ATOMS: atom_id res chain seq x y z
N MET A 1 -9.46 -14.60 3.67
CA MET A 1 -9.58 -13.16 4.02
C MET A 1 -10.72 -12.59 3.19
N ASN A 2 -11.76 -12.01 3.79
CA ASN A 2 -12.88 -11.44 3.03
C ASN A 2 -12.51 -10.00 2.57
N THR A 3 -11.99 -9.89 1.35
CA THR A 3 -11.49 -8.61 0.79
C THR A 3 -12.61 -7.61 0.53
N MET A 4 -13.84 -8.09 0.31
CA MET A 4 -15.01 -7.26 0.04
C MET A 4 -15.38 -6.36 1.24
N LEU A 5 -15.25 -6.89 2.46
CA LEU A 5 -15.49 -6.09 3.68
C LEU A 5 -14.44 -4.98 3.86
N LEU A 6 -13.18 -5.28 3.52
CA LEU A 6 -12.11 -4.29 3.58
C LEU A 6 -12.31 -3.19 2.54
N GLU A 7 -12.70 -3.56 1.32
CA GLU A 7 -13.01 -2.61 0.26
C GLU A 7 -14.19 -1.70 0.63
N GLU A 8 -15.26 -2.27 1.18
CA GLU A 8 -16.41 -1.49 1.64
C GLU A 8 -16.03 -0.54 2.79
N LEU A 9 -15.18 -0.99 3.72
CA LEU A 9 -14.67 -0.14 4.79
C LEU A 9 -13.87 1.05 4.23
N VAL A 10 -12.94 0.79 3.31
CA VAL A 10 -12.14 1.82 2.63
C VAL A 10 -13.06 2.79 1.88
N ARG A 11 -14.06 2.28 1.15
CA ARG A 11 -15.02 3.09 0.38
C ARG A 11 -15.80 4.03 1.29
N ARG A 12 -16.37 3.55 2.39
CA ARG A 12 -17.14 4.37 3.33
C ARG A 12 -16.29 5.44 4.01
N LYS A 13 -15.07 5.08 4.40
CA LYS A 13 -14.12 6.03 5.00
C LYS A 13 -13.71 7.12 4.01
N ALA A 14 -13.38 6.73 2.78
CA ALA A 14 -13.05 7.68 1.72
C ALA A 14 -14.24 8.60 1.40
N GLN A 15 -15.47 8.08 1.39
CA GLN A 15 -16.67 8.92 1.22
C GLN A 15 -16.78 9.99 2.31
N SER A 16 -16.49 9.66 3.57
CA SER A 16 -16.47 10.65 4.65
C SER A 16 -15.47 11.78 4.37
N PHE A 17 -14.24 11.44 3.98
CA PHE A 17 -13.23 12.46 3.66
C PHE A 17 -13.57 13.26 2.41
N ARG A 18 -14.23 12.65 1.42
CA ARG A 18 -14.74 13.37 0.24
C ARG A 18 -15.84 14.36 0.59
N SER A 19 -16.72 14.02 1.54
CA SER A 19 -17.72 14.95 2.07
C SER A 19 -17.09 16.15 2.76
N ASP A 20 -15.88 15.98 3.32
CA ASP A 20 -15.08 17.06 3.91
C ASP A 20 -14.25 17.85 2.87
N GLY A 21 -14.43 17.56 1.57
CA GLY A 21 -13.79 18.27 0.47
C GLY A 21 -12.47 17.68 -0.04
N ALA A 22 -12.04 16.53 0.49
CA ALA A 22 -10.82 15.86 -0.01
C ALA A 22 -11.01 15.33 -1.44
N SER A 23 -9.92 15.33 -2.21
CA SER A 23 -9.90 14.65 -3.51
C SER A 23 -10.08 13.13 -3.34
N ILE A 24 -10.46 12.43 -4.41
CA ILE A 24 -10.67 10.96 -4.34
C ILE A 24 -9.37 10.21 -3.95
N SER A 25 -8.22 10.61 -4.49
CA SER A 25 -6.92 10.01 -4.18
C SER A 25 -6.55 10.25 -2.71
N GLU A 26 -6.64 11.51 -2.27
CA GLU A 26 -6.37 11.90 -0.89
C GLU A 26 -7.31 11.21 0.12
N ALA A 27 -8.60 11.12 -0.21
CA ALA A 27 -9.59 10.46 0.63
C ALA A 27 -9.29 8.96 0.80
N LEU A 28 -8.84 8.29 -0.26
CA LEU A 28 -8.44 6.89 -0.21
C LEU A 28 -7.16 6.67 0.59
N ASP A 29 -6.19 7.57 0.47
CA ASP A 29 -4.96 7.50 1.26
C ASP A 29 -5.22 7.73 2.74
N ARG A 30 -5.97 8.78 3.10
CA ARG A 30 -6.39 9.04 4.49
C ARG A 30 -7.19 7.87 5.07
N ALA A 31 -8.10 7.28 4.29
CA ALA A 31 -8.85 6.09 4.70
C ALA A 31 -7.92 4.89 4.98
N GLY A 32 -6.95 4.65 4.09
CA GLY A 32 -5.95 3.59 4.27
C GLY A 32 -5.10 3.78 5.52
N GLU A 33 -4.60 4.99 5.76
CA GLU A 33 -3.78 5.31 6.93
C GLU A 33 -4.57 5.17 8.24
N GLU A 34 -5.82 5.64 8.29
CA GLU A 34 -6.65 5.52 9.48
C GLU A 34 -6.91 4.04 9.82
N ILE A 35 -7.22 3.22 8.81
CA ILE A 35 -7.44 1.77 9.00
C ILE A 35 -6.14 1.09 9.44
N LEU A 36 -5.01 1.38 8.78
CA LEU A 36 -3.71 0.82 9.17
C LEU A 36 -3.32 1.21 10.60
N THR A 37 -3.63 2.43 11.02
CA THR A 37 -3.35 2.91 12.38
C THR A 37 -4.23 2.20 13.41
N ARG A 38 -5.54 2.11 13.17
CA ARG A 38 -6.48 1.49 14.13
C ARG A 38 -6.30 -0.02 14.26
N PHE A 39 -6.14 -0.72 13.14
CA PHE A 39 -6.08 -2.18 13.11
C PHE A 39 -4.65 -2.72 13.13
N GLY A 40 -3.66 -1.89 12.79
CA GLY A 40 -2.24 -2.22 12.89
C GLY A 40 -1.60 -1.79 14.22
N ALA A 41 -2.31 -1.07 15.10
CA ALA A 41 -1.83 -0.78 16.45
C ALA A 41 -1.70 -2.08 17.26
N GLY A 42 -0.58 -2.25 17.97
CA GLY A 42 -0.30 -3.46 18.77
C GLY A 42 0.00 -4.73 17.96
N GLN A 43 -0.03 -4.64 16.63
CA GLN A 43 0.28 -5.74 15.72
C GLN A 43 1.78 -5.79 15.39
N GLY A 44 2.32 -7.00 15.20
CA GLY A 44 3.70 -7.21 14.77
C GLY A 44 3.98 -6.68 13.36
N HIS A 45 5.26 -6.59 12.98
CA HIS A 45 5.67 -6.02 11.70
C HIS A 45 5.06 -6.75 10.49
N GLY A 46 5.01 -8.09 10.54
CA GLY A 46 4.46 -8.93 9.48
C GLY A 46 2.96 -8.71 9.26
N SER A 47 2.15 -8.65 10.32
CA SER A 47 0.70 -8.43 10.17
C SER A 47 0.39 -7.01 9.69
N ARG A 48 1.16 -6.00 10.12
CA ARG A 48 1.06 -4.63 9.59
C ARG A 48 1.40 -4.57 8.10
N PHE A 49 2.42 -5.31 7.66
CA PHE A 49 2.77 -5.40 6.24
C PHE A 49 1.63 -6.04 5.44
N CYS A 50 1.09 -7.18 5.89
CA CYS A 50 -0.04 -7.83 5.23
C CYS A 50 -1.25 -6.91 5.11
N LEU A 51 -1.60 -6.19 6.18
CA LEU A 51 -2.70 -5.22 6.16
C LEU A 51 -2.44 -4.10 5.14
N ARG A 52 -1.22 -3.57 5.06
CA ARG A 52 -0.84 -2.54 4.07
C ARG A 52 -1.04 -3.04 2.65
N MET A 53 -0.61 -4.25 2.34
CA MET A 53 -0.80 -4.86 1.02
C MET A 53 -2.27 -5.04 0.67
N CYS A 54 -3.09 -5.49 1.62
CA CYS A 54 -4.53 -5.63 1.41
C CYS A 54 -5.21 -4.27 1.17
N LEU A 55 -4.80 -3.23 1.91
CA LEU A 55 -5.31 -1.87 1.73
C LEU A 55 -4.91 -1.30 0.37
N GLN A 56 -3.67 -1.47 -0.06
CA GLN A 56 -3.21 -1.05 -1.38
C GLN A 56 -4.01 -1.71 -2.49
N ALA A 57 -4.22 -3.03 -2.39
CA ALA A 57 -5.02 -3.78 -3.35
C ALA A 57 -6.50 -3.33 -3.35
N ALA A 58 -7.06 -3.02 -2.19
CA ALA A 58 -8.42 -2.49 -2.07
C ALA A 58 -8.56 -1.11 -2.73
N LYS A 59 -7.64 -0.18 -2.46
CA LYS A 59 -7.60 1.15 -3.08
C LYS A 59 -7.53 1.05 -4.61
N ALA A 60 -6.67 0.18 -5.12
CA ALA A 60 -6.50 -0.06 -6.56
C ALA A 60 -7.78 -0.59 -7.24
N ARG A 61 -8.62 -1.36 -6.53
CA ARG A 61 -9.91 -1.84 -7.06
C ARG A 61 -11.03 -0.81 -6.96
N ILE A 62 -10.98 0.08 -5.95
CA ILE A 62 -12.00 1.09 -5.73
C ILE A 62 -11.86 2.26 -6.72
N ALA A 63 -10.62 2.69 -6.98
CA ALA A 63 -10.32 3.78 -7.91
C ALA A 63 -9.07 3.41 -8.72
N PRO A 64 -9.20 2.55 -9.76
CA PRO A 64 -8.08 2.18 -10.62
C PRO A 64 -7.40 3.39 -11.26
N GLU A 65 -8.14 4.47 -11.50
CA GLU A 65 -7.66 5.75 -12.03
C GLU A 65 -6.79 6.55 -11.05
N CYS A 66 -6.88 6.27 -9.74
CA CYS A 66 -6.06 6.91 -8.72
C CYS A 66 -4.68 6.23 -8.54
N GLN A 67 -4.34 5.26 -9.39
CA GLN A 67 -2.98 4.74 -9.47
C GLN A 67 -2.08 5.82 -10.12
N CYS A 68 -1.70 6.83 -9.34
CA CYS A 68 -0.47 7.54 -9.66
C CYS A 68 0.65 6.51 -9.63
N GLU A 69 1.44 6.46 -10.71
CA GLU A 69 2.47 5.48 -10.97
C GLU A 69 3.44 5.30 -9.78
N SER A 70 3.08 4.43 -8.84
CA SER A 70 4.03 3.85 -7.90
C SER A 70 4.82 2.75 -8.61
N ASN A 71 5.33 3.06 -9.82
CA ASN A 71 6.29 2.25 -10.55
C ASN A 71 7.69 2.36 -9.93
N ASN A 72 7.85 3.14 -8.86
CA ASN A 72 9.01 3.12 -8.00
C ASN A 72 8.72 2.29 -6.74
N ALA A 73 8.46 0.99 -6.95
CA ALA A 73 8.79 0.00 -5.93
C ALA A 73 10.32 0.03 -5.76
N GLU A 74 10.76 0.79 -4.77
CA GLU A 74 11.99 0.61 -4.00
C GLU A 74 12.95 -0.46 -4.55
N GLY A 75 13.94 -0.01 -5.33
CA GLY A 75 15.27 -0.60 -5.40
C GLY A 75 15.37 -1.98 -6.04
N ASP A 76 15.48 -1.99 -7.38
CA ASP A 76 16.46 -2.90 -8.00
C ASP A 76 17.87 -2.52 -7.50
N LYS A 77 18.23 -3.03 -6.32
CA LYS A 77 19.62 -3.07 -5.84
C LYS A 77 20.25 -4.41 -6.20
N ARG A 78 19.90 -5.02 -7.33
CA ARG A 78 20.80 -5.98 -7.98
C ARG A 78 21.80 -5.18 -8.79
N GLY A 79 22.72 -4.51 -8.07
CA GLY A 79 23.96 -4.08 -8.67
C GLY A 79 24.61 -5.30 -9.34
N PRO A 80 25.18 -5.16 -10.56
CA PRO A 80 25.86 -6.27 -11.19
C PRO A 80 26.99 -6.73 -10.26
N LEU A 81 27.04 -8.04 -9.97
CA LEU A 81 28.18 -8.68 -9.30
C LEU A 81 29.39 -8.59 -10.24
N ILE A 82 30.04 -7.43 -10.32
CA ILE A 82 31.24 -7.24 -11.12
C ILE A 82 32.45 -7.72 -10.31
N ASN A 83 33.02 -8.82 -10.80
CA ASN A 83 34.42 -9.24 -10.83
C ASN A 83 35.24 -9.37 -9.53
N HIS A 84 35.82 -10.55 -9.33
CA HIS A 84 37.27 -10.82 -9.46
C HIS A 84 37.63 -12.09 -8.67
N SER A 85 37.77 -13.22 -9.36
CA SER A 85 38.65 -14.30 -8.89
C SER A 85 39.64 -14.62 -10.00
N THR A 86 40.68 -13.81 -9.95
CA THR A 86 42.03 -13.97 -10.48
C THR A 86 42.51 -15.41 -10.51
N LEU A 87 43.10 -15.75 -11.65
CA LEU A 87 44.06 -16.80 -11.93
C LEU A 87 45.11 -17.00 -10.80
N ALA A 88 45.16 -18.18 -10.19
CA ALA A 88 46.30 -18.82 -9.49
C ALA A 88 45.74 -20.14 -8.90
N ILE A 89 46.28 -21.36 -9.10
CA ILE A 89 47.63 -21.88 -9.38
C ILE A 89 47.51 -22.98 -10.43
#